data_AF-A0A1F9BYZ2-F1
#
_entry.id   AF-A0A1F9BYZ2-F1
#
_cell.length_a   1.000
_cell.length_b   1.000
_cell.length_c   1.000
_cell.angle_alpha   90.00
_cell.angle_beta   90.00
_cell.angle_gamma   90.00
#
_symmetry.space_group_name_H-M   'P 1'
#
loop_
_entity.id
_entity.type
_entity.pdbx_description
1 polymer ?
#
loop_
_entity_poly.entity_id
_entity_poly.type
_entity_poly.pdbx_seq_one_letter_code
_entity_poly.pdbx_strand_id
1 'polypeptide(L)'
;MQQEFYEFLLKNKLSPHKLKETISKWGKRDLIKFHENIYHSFDIGEKDFSGKFAFIANGKLSGRPYPCNGLRCRLLYIDQLARFAVLYGDHVLIQSPFPEDVFHGKINVDESKIRLFNDLVILHYIRPLVEYGFIIIGNRILKFDEEHSPPIHKKGKLKNIIDTLYKEFSRNVYFNLERDDDRHNCVIAKGPDSLVEHGIMKSYIKKSQKIKLSKKKYDGLNRIIGNSRRNLIYDIASPIIIDIIQQDFYSSRNKLNYLTNRDIDLSILETTNSIDKQRISRAIVEGFSHSLPFIKGTKLSSILKLRIEEGEAFQVYRDALWSSLSEINTEDATILREAFNDKVLPEIHKMDLKVKHSKKLLRDSIRSNIIFGAGVITIGLASGFLPSDVGKIIASLGGLQFGIDALKNLNELLKEPPSVKEDQYYFLWKVKEAFSN
;
A
#
# COMPACT_ATOMS: atom_id res chain seq x y z
N MET A 1 1.03 8.06 -20.99
CA MET A 1 1.95 7.00 -20.55
C MET A 1 1.27 5.80 -19.87
N GLN A 2 0.63 5.91 -18.70
CA GLN A 2 0.00 4.73 -18.05
C GLN A 2 -1.27 4.22 -18.76
N GLN A 3 -2.01 5.12 -19.43
CA GLN A 3 -3.11 4.74 -20.32
C GLN A 3 -2.60 3.96 -21.54
N GLU A 4 -1.50 4.39 -22.15
CA GLU A 4 -0.84 3.68 -23.26
C GLU A 4 -0.39 2.27 -22.85
N PHE A 5 -0.01 2.06 -21.58
CA PHE A 5 0.29 0.72 -21.07
C PHE A 5 -0.96 -0.18 -21.13
N TYR A 6 -2.13 0.28 -20.68
CA TYR A 6 -3.35 -0.54 -20.75
C TYR A 6 -3.83 -0.74 -22.18
N GLU A 7 -3.65 0.24 -23.06
CA GLU A 7 -3.90 0.09 -24.50
C GLU A 7 -2.95 -0.95 -25.12
N PHE A 8 -1.67 -0.93 -24.74
CA PHE A 8 -0.69 -1.94 -25.12
C PHE A 8 -1.11 -3.34 -24.65
N LEU A 9 -1.60 -3.48 -23.42
CA LEU A 9 -2.13 -4.76 -22.93
C LEU A 9 -3.31 -5.25 -23.79
N LEU A 10 -4.25 -4.36 -24.12
CA LEU A 10 -5.42 -4.71 -24.94
C LEU A 10 -5.00 -5.13 -26.36
N LYS A 11 -4.10 -4.38 -27.00
CA LYS A 11 -3.54 -4.69 -28.33
C LYS A 11 -2.85 -6.06 -28.38
N ASN A 12 -2.23 -6.46 -27.27
CA ASN A 12 -1.56 -7.76 -27.14
C ASN A 12 -2.46 -8.89 -26.61
N LYS A 13 -3.79 -8.70 -26.59
CA LYS A 13 -4.77 -9.70 -26.10
C LYS A 13 -4.55 -10.09 -24.63
N LEU A 14 -4.07 -9.17 -23.80
CA LEU A 14 -3.83 -9.34 -22.37
C LEU A 14 -4.97 -8.75 -21.52
N SER A 15 -6.22 -8.87 -21.98
CA SER A 15 -7.41 -8.56 -21.17
C SER A 15 -7.61 -9.59 -20.06
N PRO A 16 -8.28 -9.25 -18.93
CA PRO A 16 -8.47 -10.16 -17.80
C PRO A 16 -8.94 -11.57 -18.17
N HIS A 17 -9.90 -11.70 -19.10
CA HIS A 17 -10.48 -12.99 -19.52
C HIS A 17 -9.55 -13.83 -20.42
N LYS A 18 -8.61 -13.21 -21.12
CA LYS A 18 -7.70 -13.89 -22.07
C LYS A 18 -6.28 -14.03 -21.51
N LEU A 19 -5.98 -13.38 -20.39
CA LEU A 19 -4.65 -13.24 -19.83
C LEU A 19 -3.93 -14.58 -19.65
N LYS A 20 -4.58 -15.54 -18.99
CA LYS A 20 -4.03 -16.88 -18.72
C LYS A 20 -3.75 -17.63 -20.02
N GLU A 21 -4.71 -17.64 -20.94
CA GLU A 21 -4.60 -18.32 -22.23
C GLU A 21 -3.44 -17.73 -23.04
N THR A 22 -3.38 -16.40 -23.17
CA THR A 22 -2.35 -15.69 -23.93
C THR A 22 -0.94 -15.96 -23.36
N ILE A 23 -0.72 -15.74 -22.05
CA ILE A 23 0.60 -15.91 -21.43
C ILE A 23 1.06 -17.38 -21.44
N SER A 24 0.13 -18.34 -21.32
CA SER A 24 0.48 -19.77 -21.35
C SER A 24 1.19 -20.17 -22.65
N LYS A 25 0.85 -19.51 -23.77
CA LYS A 25 1.40 -19.76 -25.10
C LYS A 25 2.75 -19.07 -25.35
N TRP A 26 3.16 -18.14 -24.48
CA TRP A 26 4.38 -17.35 -24.69
C TRP A 26 5.65 -18.17 -24.49
N GLY A 27 6.66 -17.92 -25.33
CA GLY A 27 8.01 -18.44 -25.13
C GLY A 27 8.89 -17.45 -24.36
N LYS A 28 10.17 -17.83 -24.17
CA LYS A 28 11.18 -16.94 -23.58
C LYS A 28 11.29 -15.60 -24.33
N ARG A 29 11.24 -15.63 -25.66
CA ARG A 29 11.36 -14.41 -26.50
C ARG A 29 10.19 -13.45 -26.29
N ASP A 30 8.97 -13.97 -26.20
CA ASP A 30 7.78 -13.15 -25.98
C ASP A 30 7.81 -12.48 -24.60
N LEU A 31 8.25 -13.20 -23.57
CA LEU A 31 8.44 -12.66 -22.22
C LEU A 31 9.48 -11.52 -22.21
N ILE A 32 10.64 -11.73 -22.84
CA ILE A 32 11.69 -10.71 -22.94
C ILE A 32 11.16 -9.48 -23.68
N LYS A 33 10.58 -9.68 -24.86
CA LYS A 33 10.03 -8.59 -25.69
C LYS A 33 8.94 -7.82 -24.95
N PHE A 34 8.08 -8.51 -24.19
CA PHE A 34 7.09 -7.87 -23.36
C PHE A 34 7.74 -6.95 -22.33
N HIS A 35 8.73 -7.43 -21.58
CA HIS A 35 9.44 -6.63 -20.58
C HIS A 35 10.17 -5.43 -21.19
N GLU A 36 10.81 -5.57 -22.35
CA GLU A 36 11.47 -4.47 -23.07
C GLU A 36 10.48 -3.36 -23.43
N ASN A 37 9.29 -3.73 -23.91
CA ASN A 37 8.29 -2.76 -24.36
C ASN A 37 7.66 -1.95 -23.21
N ILE A 38 7.60 -2.50 -22.00
CA ILE A 38 6.92 -1.86 -20.88
C ILE A 38 7.87 -1.09 -19.94
N TYR A 39 9.18 -1.25 -20.10
CA TYR A 39 10.17 -0.68 -19.18
C TYR A 39 10.03 0.85 -19.05
N HIS A 40 9.75 1.54 -20.16
CA HIS A 40 9.59 3.00 -20.18
C HIS A 40 8.17 3.47 -19.82
N SER A 41 7.20 2.57 -19.68
CA SER A 41 5.79 2.95 -19.47
C SER A 41 5.49 3.51 -18.06
N PHE A 42 6.43 3.37 -17.13
CA PHE A 42 6.26 3.75 -15.71
C PHE A 42 7.31 4.75 -15.23
N ASP A 43 7.92 5.50 -16.16
CA ASP A 43 8.73 6.65 -15.76
C ASP A 43 7.82 7.79 -15.29
N ILE A 44 8.05 8.27 -14.06
CA ILE A 44 7.26 9.34 -13.46
C ILE A 44 8.01 10.68 -13.43
N GLY A 45 9.30 10.69 -13.78
CA GLY A 45 10.13 11.89 -13.79
C GLY A 45 10.16 12.68 -12.47
N GLU A 46 10.48 13.97 -12.57
CA GLU A 46 10.42 14.95 -11.48
C GLU A 46 9.03 15.59 -11.37
N LYS A 47 8.03 14.77 -11.12
CA LYS A 47 6.71 15.29 -10.78
C LYS A 47 6.64 15.62 -9.29
N ASP A 48 6.31 16.87 -8.97
CA ASP A 48 5.98 17.26 -7.61
C ASP A 48 4.56 16.78 -7.27
N PHE A 49 4.45 15.98 -6.20
CA PHE A 49 3.17 15.55 -5.64
C PHE A 49 2.91 16.22 -4.29
N SER A 50 3.51 17.38 -4.04
CA SER A 50 3.39 18.14 -2.80
C SER A 50 1.96 18.14 -2.26
N GLY A 51 1.78 17.48 -1.12
CA GLY A 51 0.47 17.23 -0.55
C GLY A 51 0.57 16.31 0.66
N LYS A 52 -0.26 16.56 1.67
CA LYS A 52 -0.28 15.77 2.92
C LYS A 52 -0.71 14.32 2.68
N PHE A 53 -1.46 14.08 1.61
CA PHE A 53 -2.01 12.78 1.25
C PHE A 53 -1.43 12.20 -0.03
N ALA A 54 -0.20 12.59 -0.38
CA ALA A 54 0.57 11.94 -1.43
C ALA A 54 1.53 10.91 -0.83
N PHE A 55 1.51 9.68 -1.36
CA PHE A 55 2.21 8.55 -0.75
C PHE A 55 3.02 7.74 -1.75
N ILE A 56 4.07 7.07 -1.28
CA ILE A 56 4.72 5.93 -1.92
C ILE A 56 4.53 4.69 -1.07
N ALA A 57 3.99 3.64 -1.67
CA ALA A 57 3.77 2.35 -1.02
C ALA A 57 5.04 1.48 -1.03
N ASN A 58 5.26 0.72 0.04
CA ASN A 58 6.26 -0.34 0.08
C ASN A 58 5.94 -1.44 -0.97
N GLY A 59 6.88 -2.36 -1.19
CA GLY A 59 6.70 -3.42 -2.17
C GLY A 59 5.52 -4.35 -1.84
N LYS A 60 5.29 -4.62 -0.54
CA LYS A 60 4.20 -5.50 -0.06
C LYS A 60 2.82 -4.94 -0.44
N LEU A 61 2.53 -3.68 -0.10
CA LEU A 61 1.29 -2.98 -0.44
C LEU A 61 1.14 -2.75 -1.94
N SER A 62 2.25 -2.53 -2.65
CA SER A 62 2.27 -2.45 -4.13
C SER A 62 1.92 -3.78 -4.81
N GLY A 63 1.64 -4.85 -4.05
CA GLY A 63 1.27 -6.14 -4.58
C GLY A 63 2.45 -6.86 -5.25
N ARG A 64 3.68 -6.63 -4.82
CA ARG A 64 4.89 -7.29 -5.35
C ARG A 64 5.05 -8.72 -4.80
N PRO A 65 5.91 -9.56 -5.42
CA PRO A 65 6.07 -10.96 -5.01
C PRO A 65 6.70 -11.18 -3.62
N TYR A 66 7.25 -10.14 -2.98
CA TYR A 66 7.78 -10.20 -1.62
C TYR A 66 6.82 -9.48 -0.65
N PRO A 67 6.51 -10.05 0.54
CA PRO A 67 7.09 -11.26 1.14
C PRO A 67 6.43 -12.58 0.71
N CYS A 68 5.28 -12.53 0.03
CA CYS A 68 4.57 -13.73 -0.44
C CYS A 68 4.16 -13.58 -1.91
N ASN A 69 4.63 -14.49 -2.76
CA ASN A 69 4.36 -14.47 -4.20
C ASN A 69 2.96 -14.98 -4.58
N GLY A 70 2.23 -15.56 -3.62
CA GLY A 70 0.88 -16.09 -3.85
C GLY A 70 -0.08 -14.99 -4.29
N LEU A 71 -0.79 -15.19 -5.40
CA LEU A 71 -1.73 -14.22 -5.96
C LEU A 71 -2.76 -13.73 -4.94
N ARG A 72 -3.27 -14.63 -4.08
CA ARG A 72 -4.22 -14.29 -3.02
C ARG A 72 -3.66 -13.25 -2.04
N CYS A 73 -2.44 -13.44 -1.56
CA CYS A 73 -1.82 -12.50 -0.63
C CYS A 73 -1.53 -11.16 -1.32
N ARG A 74 -1.06 -11.19 -2.56
CA ARG A 74 -0.80 -9.99 -3.36
C ARG A 74 -2.09 -9.19 -3.62
N LEU A 75 -3.20 -9.87 -3.93
CA LEU A 75 -4.52 -9.25 -4.09
C LEU A 75 -5.03 -8.65 -2.78
N LEU A 76 -4.80 -9.32 -1.64
CA LEU A 76 -5.14 -8.78 -0.33
C LEU A 76 -4.41 -7.45 -0.06
N TYR A 77 -3.11 -7.38 -0.32
CA TYR A 77 -2.32 -6.17 -0.07
C TYR A 77 -2.65 -5.03 -1.02
N ILE A 78 -2.84 -5.32 -2.31
CA ILE A 78 -3.21 -4.27 -3.26
C ILE A 78 -4.65 -3.78 -3.02
N ASP A 79 -5.56 -4.63 -2.54
CA ASP A 79 -6.90 -4.20 -2.13
C ASP A 79 -6.87 -3.29 -0.90
N GLN A 80 -6.06 -3.66 0.11
CA GLN A 80 -5.80 -2.80 1.27
C GLN A 80 -5.31 -1.42 0.80
N LEU A 81 -4.31 -1.39 -0.06
CA LEU A 81 -3.77 -0.16 -0.62
C LEU A 81 -4.81 0.62 -1.43
N ALA A 82 -5.57 -0.04 -2.30
CA ALA A 82 -6.56 0.60 -3.15
C ALA A 82 -7.67 1.28 -2.33
N ARG A 83 -8.13 0.61 -1.27
CA ARG A 83 -9.08 1.19 -0.32
C ARG A 83 -8.50 2.41 0.38
N PHE A 84 -7.26 2.31 0.86
CA PHE A 84 -6.57 3.46 1.44
C PHE A 84 -6.46 4.62 0.45
N ALA A 85 -6.06 4.34 -0.79
CA ALA A 85 -5.91 5.34 -1.83
C ALA A 85 -7.22 6.09 -2.05
N VAL A 86 -8.35 5.38 -2.14
CA VAL A 86 -9.68 5.98 -2.34
C VAL A 86 -10.19 6.68 -1.07
N LEU A 87 -9.81 6.28 0.13
CA LEU A 87 -10.34 6.91 1.35
C LEU A 87 -9.52 8.11 1.83
N TYR A 88 -8.27 8.22 1.41
CA TYR A 88 -7.35 9.19 1.99
C TYR A 88 -6.44 9.86 0.96
N GLY A 89 -5.84 9.06 0.08
CA GLY A 89 -4.74 9.51 -0.79
C GLY A 89 -5.18 10.42 -1.93
N ASP A 90 -4.48 11.52 -2.19
CA ASP A 90 -4.57 12.28 -3.44
C ASP A 90 -3.91 11.50 -4.57
N HIS A 91 -2.68 11.05 -4.31
CA HIS A 91 -1.88 10.24 -5.20
C HIS A 91 -1.13 9.17 -4.40
N VAL A 92 -1.21 7.92 -4.83
CA VAL A 92 -0.47 6.82 -4.24
C VAL A 92 0.42 6.19 -5.31
N LEU A 93 1.72 6.46 -5.21
CA LEU A 93 2.74 5.82 -6.01
C LEU A 93 2.94 4.38 -5.54
N ILE A 94 2.77 3.43 -6.46
CA ILE A 94 3.14 2.04 -6.26
C ILE A 94 4.38 1.69 -7.05
N GLN A 95 5.16 0.76 -6.52
CA GLN A 95 6.30 0.21 -7.22
C GLN A 95 5.84 -0.74 -8.31
N SER A 96 6.38 -0.57 -9.51
CA SER A 96 6.19 -1.47 -10.65
C SER A 96 6.42 -2.93 -10.22
N PRO A 97 5.47 -3.84 -10.53
CA PRO A 97 5.62 -5.26 -10.19
C PRO A 97 6.69 -5.92 -11.06
N PHE A 98 7.03 -5.32 -12.20
CA PHE A 98 7.97 -5.85 -13.17
C PHE A 98 9.41 -5.74 -12.66
N PRO A 99 10.24 -6.77 -12.83
CA PRO A 99 11.66 -6.69 -12.49
C PRO A 99 12.39 -5.78 -13.49
N GLU A 100 13.32 -4.95 -13.00
CA GLU A 100 14.24 -4.19 -13.86
C GLU A 100 15.29 -5.10 -14.53
N ASP A 101 15.71 -6.18 -13.86
CA ASP A 101 16.85 -7.03 -14.29
C ASP A 101 16.43 -8.33 -15.02
N VAL A 102 15.35 -8.33 -15.81
CA VAL A 102 14.90 -9.55 -16.54
C VAL A 102 15.95 -10.05 -17.54
N PHE A 103 16.90 -9.18 -17.92
CA PHE A 103 17.73 -9.36 -19.11
C PHE A 103 19.08 -10.05 -18.91
N HIS A 104 19.44 -10.44 -17.68
CA HIS A 104 20.81 -10.92 -17.40
C HIS A 104 20.94 -12.37 -16.91
N GLY A 105 19.93 -13.25 -17.12
CA GLY A 105 19.97 -14.62 -16.60
C GLY A 105 19.29 -15.73 -17.43
N LYS A 106 19.48 -16.99 -16.99
CA LYS A 106 18.67 -18.14 -17.41
C LYS A 106 17.27 -18.01 -16.82
N ILE A 107 16.38 -17.34 -17.56
CA ILE A 107 14.95 -17.22 -17.23
C ILE A 107 14.32 -18.62 -17.15
N ASN A 108 13.68 -18.92 -16.02
CA ASN A 108 12.76 -20.05 -15.92
C ASN A 108 11.42 -19.61 -16.54
N VAL A 109 11.09 -20.13 -17.72
CA VAL A 109 9.94 -19.68 -18.51
C VAL A 109 8.63 -19.86 -17.75
N ASP A 110 8.43 -20.99 -17.08
CA ASP A 110 7.16 -21.29 -16.40
C ASP A 110 6.97 -20.40 -15.16
N GLU A 111 8.03 -20.23 -14.37
CA GLU A 111 8.02 -19.31 -13.23
C GLU A 111 7.77 -17.86 -13.67
N SER A 112 8.41 -17.42 -14.76
CA SER A 112 8.19 -16.10 -15.33
C SER A 112 6.77 -15.92 -15.88
N LYS A 113 6.16 -16.95 -16.48
CA LYS A 113 4.75 -16.90 -16.90
C LYS A 113 3.82 -16.73 -15.73
N ILE A 114 4.01 -17.52 -14.67
CA ILE A 114 3.18 -17.44 -13.45
C ILE A 114 3.33 -16.07 -12.81
N ARG A 115 4.57 -15.59 -12.68
CA ARG A 115 4.86 -14.28 -12.12
C ARG A 115 4.20 -13.17 -12.94
N LEU A 116 4.40 -13.16 -14.26
CA LEU A 116 3.81 -12.16 -15.15
C LEU A 116 2.28 -12.19 -15.12
N PHE A 117 1.69 -13.38 -15.11
CA PHE A 117 0.25 -13.54 -14.95
C PHE A 117 -0.24 -12.87 -13.66
N ASN A 118 0.40 -13.17 -12.53
CA ASN A 118 0.04 -12.57 -11.24
C ASN A 118 0.24 -11.05 -11.27
N ASP A 119 1.34 -10.56 -11.82
CA ASP A 119 1.63 -9.12 -11.93
C ASP A 119 0.52 -8.41 -12.73
N LEU A 120 0.10 -8.97 -13.87
CA LEU A 120 -0.95 -8.38 -14.71
C LEU A 120 -2.35 -8.49 -14.09
N VAL A 121 -2.65 -9.54 -13.32
CA VAL A 121 -3.91 -9.61 -12.55
C VAL A 121 -3.98 -8.47 -11.54
N ILE A 122 -2.88 -8.20 -10.82
CA ILE A 122 -2.80 -7.10 -9.86
C ILE A 122 -3.01 -5.75 -10.55
N LEU A 123 -2.35 -5.52 -11.70
CA LEU A 123 -2.51 -4.26 -12.44
C LEU A 123 -3.94 -4.07 -12.98
N HIS A 124 -4.56 -5.12 -13.51
CA HIS A 124 -5.96 -5.04 -13.94
C HIS A 124 -6.93 -4.76 -12.78
N TYR A 125 -6.64 -5.29 -11.58
CA TYR A 125 -7.45 -5.04 -10.39
C TYR A 125 -7.51 -3.55 -10.02
N ILE A 126 -6.36 -2.87 -10.08
CA ILE A 126 -6.24 -1.44 -9.73
C ILE A 126 -6.44 -0.50 -10.92
N ARG A 127 -6.65 -1.02 -12.12
CA ARG A 127 -6.78 -0.22 -13.34
C ARG A 127 -7.73 0.98 -13.18
N PRO A 128 -8.94 0.86 -12.60
CA PRO A 128 -9.82 2.01 -12.43
C PRO A 128 -9.17 3.13 -11.61
N LEU A 129 -8.45 2.78 -10.54
CA LEU A 129 -7.77 3.77 -9.68
C LEU A 129 -6.59 4.44 -10.40
N VAL A 130 -5.94 3.72 -11.32
CA VAL A 130 -4.90 4.28 -12.18
C VAL A 130 -5.49 5.23 -13.21
N GLU A 131 -6.61 4.86 -13.84
CA GLU A 131 -7.31 5.70 -14.83
C GLU A 131 -7.85 7.00 -14.21
N TYR A 132 -8.32 6.96 -12.96
CA TYR A 132 -8.72 8.16 -12.21
C TYR A 132 -7.55 8.91 -11.54
N GLY A 133 -6.32 8.43 -11.65
CA GLY A 133 -5.12 9.10 -11.12
C GLY A 133 -4.89 8.99 -9.61
N PHE A 134 -5.68 8.17 -8.89
CA PHE A 134 -5.48 7.91 -7.46
C PHE A 134 -4.27 7.01 -7.20
N ILE A 135 -3.97 6.09 -8.13
CA ILE A 135 -2.76 5.27 -8.10
C ILE A 135 -1.89 5.61 -9.29
N ILE A 136 -0.59 5.73 -9.03
CA ILE A 136 0.43 5.98 -10.05
C ILE A 136 1.40 4.81 -9.99
N ILE A 137 1.73 4.21 -11.12
CA ILE A 137 2.74 3.16 -11.20
C ILE A 137 4.09 3.80 -11.53
N GLY A 138 5.09 3.61 -10.67
CA GLY A 138 6.46 4.06 -10.88
C GLY A 138 7.44 2.90 -11.02
N ASN A 139 8.41 3.04 -11.92
CA ASN A 139 9.59 2.17 -11.93
C ASN A 139 10.30 2.21 -10.58
N ARG A 140 11.07 1.18 -10.23
CA ARG A 140 12.03 1.34 -9.13
C ARG A 140 13.32 1.84 -9.75
N ILE A 141 14.09 2.52 -8.91
CA ILE A 141 15.36 3.12 -9.30
C ILE A 141 16.41 2.41 -8.47
N LEU A 142 17.10 1.44 -9.07
CA LEU A 142 18.16 0.69 -8.40
C LEU A 142 19.56 1.27 -8.66
N LYS A 143 19.67 2.15 -9.66
CA LYS A 143 20.93 2.77 -10.09
C LYS A 143 20.79 4.28 -9.93
N PHE A 144 21.74 4.87 -9.23
CA PHE A 144 21.81 6.31 -8.99
C PHE A 144 23.20 6.77 -9.43
N ASP A 145 23.26 7.93 -10.07
CA ASP A 145 24.51 8.67 -10.14
C ASP A 145 24.78 9.37 -8.80
N GLU A 146 25.93 10.05 -8.70
CA GLU A 146 26.37 10.72 -7.47
C GLU A 146 25.42 11.87 -7.09
N GLU A 147 24.88 12.59 -8.07
CA GLU A 147 24.00 13.74 -7.89
C GLU A 147 22.61 13.32 -7.40
N HIS A 148 22.06 12.23 -7.95
CA HIS A 148 20.73 11.70 -7.66
C HIS A 148 20.73 10.60 -6.60
N SER A 149 21.89 10.34 -5.96
CA SER A 149 21.99 9.35 -4.90
C SER A 149 21.04 9.69 -3.73
N PRO A 150 20.26 8.72 -3.21
CA PRO A 150 19.31 8.94 -2.12
C PRO A 150 19.95 9.59 -0.89
N PRO A 151 19.31 10.58 -0.24
CA PRO A 151 19.81 11.21 0.97
C PRO A 151 20.28 10.25 2.07
N ILE A 152 19.63 9.10 2.23
CA ILE A 152 19.96 8.07 3.23
C ILE A 152 21.34 7.45 2.98
N HIS A 153 21.73 7.35 1.70
CA HIS A 153 23.06 6.91 1.29
C HIS A 153 24.08 8.03 1.52
N LYS A 154 23.80 9.25 1.02
CA LYS A 154 24.69 10.41 1.19
C LYS A 154 24.99 10.75 2.65
N LYS A 155 24.03 10.53 3.56
CA LYS A 155 24.18 10.75 5.01
C LYS A 155 24.82 9.57 5.75
N GLY A 156 25.24 8.51 5.06
CA GLY A 156 25.86 7.32 5.66
C GLY A 156 24.92 6.48 6.55
N LYS A 157 23.60 6.74 6.52
CA LYS A 157 22.61 6.04 7.36
C LYS A 157 22.26 4.64 6.83
N LEU A 158 22.41 4.42 5.52
CA LEU A 158 22.06 3.14 4.89
C LEU A 158 22.78 1.94 5.51
N LYS A 159 24.06 2.09 5.89
CA LYS A 159 24.82 1.01 6.53
C LYS A 159 24.19 0.58 7.85
N ASN A 160 23.81 1.53 8.69
CA ASN A 160 23.18 1.24 9.99
C ASN A 160 21.84 0.51 9.83
N ILE A 161 21.08 0.85 8.78
CA ILE A 161 19.82 0.18 8.44
C ILE A 161 20.07 -1.26 8.03
N ILE A 162 21.03 -1.49 7.13
CA ILE A 162 21.41 -2.83 6.69
C ILE A 162 21.88 -3.67 7.87
N ASP A 163 22.72 -3.12 8.74
CA ASP A 163 23.25 -3.81 9.91
C ASP A 163 22.13 -4.15 10.92
N THR A 164 21.18 -3.22 11.12
CA THR A 164 20.01 -3.42 12.01
C THR A 164 19.11 -4.53 11.47
N LEU A 165 18.73 -4.46 10.20
CA LEU A 165 17.94 -5.50 9.53
C LEU A 165 18.64 -6.86 9.62
N TYR A 166 19.92 -6.90 9.24
CA TYR A 166 20.69 -8.14 9.25
C TYR A 166 20.76 -8.74 10.66
N LYS A 167 20.89 -7.91 11.69
CA LYS A 167 20.89 -8.31 13.10
C LYS A 167 19.54 -8.87 13.54
N GLU A 168 18.43 -8.21 13.17
CA GLU A 168 17.08 -8.70 13.48
C GLU A 168 16.78 -10.05 12.83
N PHE A 169 17.02 -10.19 11.52
CA PHE A 169 16.87 -11.47 10.82
C PHE A 169 17.83 -12.54 11.36
N SER A 170 19.08 -12.15 11.69
CA SER A 170 20.06 -13.08 12.26
C SER A 170 19.70 -13.61 13.63
N ARG A 171 18.90 -12.88 14.41
CA ARG A 171 18.47 -13.31 15.74
C ARG A 171 17.19 -14.13 15.68
N ASN A 172 16.24 -13.70 14.85
CA ASN A 172 14.86 -14.15 14.93
C ASN A 172 14.45 -15.10 13.78
N VAL A 173 15.30 -15.30 12.76
CA VAL A 173 14.99 -16.17 11.62
C VAL A 173 15.95 -17.35 11.52
N TYR A 174 15.35 -18.54 11.37
CA TYR A 174 16.03 -19.82 11.24
C TYR A 174 15.83 -20.39 9.84
N PHE A 175 16.84 -21.08 9.32
CA PHE A 175 16.82 -21.65 7.97
C PHE A 175 17.12 -23.13 8.02
N ASN A 176 16.26 -23.92 7.40
CA ASN A 176 16.39 -25.36 7.28
C ASN A 176 16.38 -25.78 5.81
N LEU A 177 17.07 -26.87 5.50
CA LEU A 177 16.99 -27.51 4.20
C LEU A 177 16.09 -28.74 4.28
N GLU A 178 15.06 -28.75 3.44
CA GLU A 178 14.13 -29.86 3.25
C GLU A 178 14.14 -30.32 1.79
N ARG A 179 13.58 -31.50 1.55
CA ARG A 179 13.21 -31.93 0.19
C ARG A 179 11.71 -31.94 0.10
N ASP A 180 11.18 -31.36 -0.97
CA ASP A 180 9.75 -31.48 -1.27
C ASP A 180 9.41 -32.89 -1.78
N ASP A 181 8.13 -33.14 -2.02
CA ASP A 181 7.59 -34.41 -2.51
C ASP A 181 8.19 -34.80 -3.87
N ASP A 182 8.55 -33.81 -4.69
CA ASP A 182 9.18 -33.96 -5.99
C ASP A 182 10.72 -34.08 -5.92
N ARG A 183 11.28 -34.24 -4.71
CA ARG A 183 12.72 -34.35 -4.40
C ARG A 183 13.56 -33.13 -4.79
N HIS A 184 12.96 -31.97 -4.98
CA HIS A 184 13.66 -30.70 -5.06
C HIS A 184 14.11 -30.26 -3.68
N ASN A 185 15.32 -29.72 -3.59
CA ASN A 185 15.78 -29.11 -2.35
C ASN A 185 15.05 -27.77 -2.16
N CYS A 186 14.50 -27.57 -0.97
CA CYS A 186 13.80 -26.36 -0.56
C CYS A 186 14.42 -25.80 0.72
N VAL A 187 14.66 -24.50 0.73
CA VAL A 187 15.03 -23.74 1.93
C VAL A 187 13.75 -23.29 2.61
N ILE A 188 13.63 -23.62 3.89
CA ILE A 188 12.54 -23.16 4.75
C ILE A 188 13.10 -22.13 5.72
N ALA A 189 12.61 -20.90 5.62
CA ALA A 189 12.82 -19.86 6.62
C ALA A 189 11.65 -19.89 7.62
N LYS A 190 11.95 -19.90 8.93
CA LYS A 190 10.97 -19.82 10.01
C LYS A 190 11.31 -18.64 10.92
N GLY A 191 10.32 -17.86 11.32
CA GLY A 191 10.50 -16.68 12.18
C GLY A 191 9.17 -16.07 12.60
N PRO A 192 9.18 -14.94 13.34
CA PRO A 192 7.96 -14.22 13.68
C PRO A 192 7.30 -13.61 12.44
N ASP A 193 5.97 -13.45 12.47
CA ASP A 193 5.18 -12.88 11.36
C ASP A 193 5.65 -11.49 10.91
N SER A 194 6.22 -10.71 11.83
CA SER A 194 6.78 -9.38 11.56
C SER A 194 8.02 -9.40 10.65
N LEU A 195 8.68 -10.56 10.51
CA LEU A 195 9.88 -10.75 9.68
C LEU A 195 9.68 -11.79 8.57
N VAL A 196 8.89 -12.83 8.83
CA VAL A 196 8.58 -13.92 7.90
C VAL A 196 7.07 -14.06 7.82
N GLU A 197 6.47 -13.62 6.72
CA GLU A 197 5.02 -13.65 6.53
C GLU A 197 4.46 -15.08 6.70
N HIS A 198 3.41 -15.22 7.51
CA HIS A 198 2.80 -16.51 7.87
C HIS A 198 3.73 -17.43 8.69
N GLY A 199 4.77 -16.89 9.31
CA GLY A 199 5.76 -17.55 10.15
C GLY A 199 6.72 -18.48 9.40
N ILE A 200 6.42 -18.80 8.14
CA ILE A 200 7.15 -19.77 7.32
C ILE A 200 7.21 -19.29 5.87
N MET A 201 8.41 -19.27 5.31
CA MET A 201 8.65 -19.07 3.89
C MET A 201 9.42 -20.24 3.29
N LYS A 202 9.00 -20.69 2.10
CA LYS A 202 9.64 -21.76 1.34
C LYS A 202 10.22 -21.20 0.04
N SER A 203 11.50 -21.48 -0.21
CA SER A 203 12.20 -21.07 -1.42
C SER A 203 12.89 -22.27 -2.06
N TYR A 204 12.63 -22.51 -3.35
CA TYR A 204 13.29 -23.58 -4.09
C TYR A 204 14.70 -23.16 -4.48
N ILE A 205 15.66 -24.07 -4.32
CA ILE A 205 17.05 -23.83 -4.69
C ILE A 205 17.45 -24.72 -5.87
N LYS A 206 18.34 -24.19 -6.71
CA LYS A 206 18.90 -24.97 -7.82
C LYS A 206 19.74 -26.12 -7.27
N LYS A 207 19.66 -27.30 -7.90
CA LYS A 207 20.47 -28.48 -7.51
C LYS A 207 21.98 -28.20 -7.43
N SER A 208 22.48 -27.24 -8.21
CA SER A 208 23.90 -26.85 -8.24
C SER A 208 24.33 -25.94 -7.09
N GLN A 209 23.40 -25.38 -6.30
CA GLN A 209 23.72 -24.44 -5.24
C GLN A 209 24.26 -25.18 -4.01
N LYS A 210 25.53 -24.96 -3.69
CA LYS A 210 26.16 -25.54 -2.49
C LYS A 210 25.66 -24.84 -1.24
N ILE A 211 24.98 -25.57 -0.36
CA ILE A 211 24.50 -25.08 0.94
C ILE A 211 25.29 -25.73 2.07
N LYS A 212 25.81 -24.90 2.97
CA LYS A 212 26.50 -25.35 4.18
C LYS A 212 25.49 -25.69 5.27
N LEU A 213 25.50 -26.94 5.69
CA LEU A 213 24.61 -27.48 6.73
C LEU A 213 25.35 -27.69 8.05
N SER A 214 24.62 -27.56 9.14
CA SER A 214 25.08 -27.97 10.46
C SER A 214 25.23 -29.49 10.52
N LYS A 215 26.29 -29.97 11.20
CA LYS A 215 26.43 -31.41 11.52
C LYS A 215 25.36 -31.89 12.52
N LYS A 216 24.88 -30.98 13.38
CA LYS A 216 23.79 -31.24 14.32
C LYS A 216 22.46 -30.94 13.65
N LYS A 217 21.54 -31.91 13.67
CA LYS A 217 20.13 -31.71 13.31
C LYS A 217 19.40 -31.03 14.46
N TYR A 218 18.48 -30.14 14.13
CA TYR A 218 17.57 -29.51 15.09
C TYR A 218 16.15 -29.83 14.63
N ASP A 219 15.34 -30.43 15.51
CA ASP A 219 13.98 -30.85 15.17
C ASP A 219 13.94 -31.79 13.94
N GLY A 220 14.91 -32.71 13.85
CA GLY A 220 15.06 -33.62 12.70
C GLY A 220 15.59 -32.98 11.41
N LEU A 221 15.70 -31.65 11.34
CA LEU A 221 16.03 -30.90 10.12
C LEU A 221 17.49 -30.46 10.03
N ASN A 222 17.98 -30.35 8.79
CA ASN A 222 19.33 -29.87 8.49
C ASN A 222 19.35 -28.34 8.51
N ARG A 223 19.86 -27.76 9.60
CA ARG A 223 19.96 -26.30 9.76
C ARG A 223 21.04 -25.72 8.83
N ILE A 224 20.74 -24.63 8.14
CA ILE A 224 21.67 -23.91 7.27
C ILE A 224 22.50 -22.93 8.10
N ILE A 225 23.83 -22.92 7.89
CA ILE A 225 24.78 -22.16 8.72
C ILE A 225 25.84 -21.42 7.90
N GLY A 226 26.63 -20.58 8.57
CA GLY A 226 27.77 -19.86 7.99
C GLY A 226 27.36 -18.92 6.86
N ASN A 227 28.18 -18.84 5.81
CA ASN A 227 27.95 -17.94 4.67
C ASN A 227 26.65 -18.25 3.92
N SER A 228 26.24 -19.52 3.83
CA SER A 228 24.95 -19.88 3.20
C SER A 228 23.78 -19.24 3.94
N ARG A 229 23.81 -19.23 5.28
CA ARG A 229 22.80 -18.54 6.09
C ARG A 229 22.85 -17.02 5.90
N ARG A 230 24.05 -16.44 5.91
CA ARG A 230 24.24 -14.99 5.70
C ARG A 230 23.63 -14.54 4.36
N ASN A 231 23.88 -15.29 3.30
CA ASN A 231 23.34 -14.99 1.97
C ASN A 231 21.82 -15.07 1.94
N LEU A 232 21.23 -16.11 2.55
CA LEU A 232 19.77 -16.23 2.65
C LEU A 232 19.13 -15.07 3.44
N ILE A 233 19.78 -14.62 4.51
CA ILE A 233 19.32 -13.42 5.24
C ILE A 233 19.36 -12.19 4.33
N TYR A 234 20.44 -12.03 3.56
CA TYR A 234 20.56 -10.93 2.61
C TYR A 234 19.46 -10.97 1.55
N ASP A 235 19.17 -12.16 0.99
CA ASP A 235 18.13 -12.34 -0.03
C ASP A 235 16.74 -11.93 0.48
N ILE A 236 16.44 -12.20 1.75
CA ILE A 236 15.15 -11.84 2.39
C ILE A 236 15.11 -10.37 2.81
N ALA A 237 16.22 -9.84 3.34
CA ALA A 237 16.27 -8.45 3.78
C ALA A 237 16.36 -7.45 2.62
N SER A 238 16.95 -7.84 1.48
CA SER A 238 17.21 -6.96 0.33
C SER A 238 15.95 -6.25 -0.20
N PRO A 239 14.81 -6.92 -0.41
CA PRO A 239 13.57 -6.25 -0.80
C PRO A 239 13.14 -5.12 0.16
N ILE A 240 13.32 -5.30 1.48
CA ILE A 240 13.00 -4.28 2.49
C ILE A 240 13.96 -3.09 2.38
N ILE A 241 15.26 -3.37 2.26
CA ILE A 241 16.29 -2.34 2.08
C ILE A 241 15.98 -1.50 0.84
N ILE A 242 15.63 -2.15 -0.27
CA ILE A 242 15.31 -1.42 -1.49
C ILE A 242 14.05 -0.58 -1.31
N ASP A 243 13.00 -1.07 -0.63
CA ASP A 243 11.80 -0.27 -0.39
C ASP A 243 12.13 1.01 0.40
N ILE A 244 13.02 0.93 1.39
CA ILE A 244 13.49 2.10 2.16
C ILE A 244 14.29 3.06 1.26
N ILE A 245 15.14 2.53 0.38
CA ILE A 245 15.87 3.35 -0.60
C ILE A 245 14.91 4.06 -1.56
N GLN A 246 13.92 3.34 -2.10
CA GLN A 246 12.90 3.93 -2.98
C GLN A 246 12.13 5.03 -2.26
N GLN A 247 11.71 4.74 -1.03
CA GLN A 247 11.02 5.69 -0.18
C GLN A 247 11.83 6.98 -0.04
N ASP A 248 13.08 6.89 0.41
CA ASP A 248 13.92 8.07 0.66
C ASP A 248 14.17 8.87 -0.64
N PHE A 249 14.40 8.17 -1.76
CA PHE A 249 14.52 8.79 -3.07
C PHE A 249 13.26 9.58 -3.46
N TYR A 250 12.11 8.92 -3.51
CA TYR A 250 10.85 9.52 -3.95
C TYR A 250 10.32 10.58 -2.97
N SER A 251 10.60 10.44 -1.68
CA SER A 251 10.20 11.45 -0.70
C SER A 251 11.02 12.73 -0.86
N SER A 252 12.32 12.61 -1.16
CA SER A 252 13.19 13.76 -1.38
C SER A 252 12.88 14.50 -2.69
N ARG A 253 12.68 13.75 -3.78
CA ARG A 253 12.51 14.26 -5.15
C ARG A 253 11.07 14.60 -5.50
N ASN A 254 10.10 13.81 -5.04
CA ASN A 254 8.70 13.91 -5.45
C ASN A 254 7.74 14.27 -4.30
N LYS A 255 8.27 14.55 -3.09
CA LYS A 255 7.51 14.99 -1.91
C LYS A 255 6.44 14.00 -1.41
N LEU A 256 6.70 12.71 -1.62
CA LEU A 256 5.80 11.64 -1.19
C LEU A 256 6.03 11.24 0.28
N ASN A 257 4.98 10.81 0.96
CA ASN A 257 5.04 10.18 2.28
C ASN A 257 5.16 8.66 2.15
N TYR A 258 5.75 7.96 3.10
CA TYR A 258 5.86 6.50 3.01
C TYR A 258 4.59 5.82 3.52
N LEU A 259 4.16 4.77 2.83
CA LEU A 259 3.03 3.93 3.21
C LEU A 259 3.49 2.48 3.26
N THR A 260 3.40 1.86 4.42
CA THR A 260 3.84 0.50 4.67
C THR A 260 2.82 -0.26 5.51
N ASN A 261 2.94 -1.57 5.54
CA ASN A 261 2.19 -2.46 6.43
C ASN A 261 3.14 -3.53 7.01
N ARG A 262 4.43 -3.17 7.10
CA ARG A 262 5.49 -4.01 7.67
C ARG A 262 6.04 -3.33 8.92
N ASP A 263 5.94 -4.00 10.05
CA ASP A 263 6.40 -3.49 11.35
C ASP A 263 7.90 -3.20 11.35
N ILE A 264 8.68 -4.05 10.67
CA ILE A 264 10.14 -3.90 10.57
C ILE A 264 10.51 -2.58 9.89
N ASP A 265 9.73 -2.12 8.91
CA ASP A 265 9.98 -0.82 8.25
C ASP A 265 9.86 0.32 9.26
N LEU A 266 8.89 0.27 10.18
CA LEU A 266 8.68 1.29 11.19
C LEU A 266 9.83 1.33 12.18
N SER A 267 10.21 0.18 12.72
CA SER A 267 11.31 0.09 13.69
C SER A 267 12.59 0.70 13.12
N ILE A 268 12.83 0.57 11.81
CA ILE A 268 13.97 1.16 11.12
C ILE A 268 13.79 2.67 10.94
N LEU A 269 12.61 3.11 10.50
CA LEU A 269 12.34 4.54 10.30
C LEU A 269 12.40 5.31 11.62
N GLU A 270 11.97 4.71 12.73
CA GLU A 270 12.10 5.27 14.07
C GLU A 270 13.57 5.47 14.46
N THR A 271 14.46 4.52 14.14
CA THR A 271 15.90 4.70 14.44
C THR A 271 16.58 5.81 13.63
N THR A 272 15.94 6.33 12.59
CA THR A 272 16.56 7.27 11.64
C THR A 272 15.91 8.65 11.57
N ASN A 273 14.67 8.78 12.07
CA ASN A 273 13.87 10.02 12.07
C ASN A 273 13.95 10.79 13.41
N SER A 274 13.63 12.10 13.36
CA SER A 274 13.50 12.94 14.55
C SER A 274 12.24 12.61 15.37
N ILE A 275 12.27 12.87 16.67
CA ILE A 275 11.21 12.53 17.65
C ILE A 275 9.83 13.04 17.21
N ASP A 276 9.71 14.31 16.77
CA ASP A 276 8.43 14.88 16.34
C ASP A 276 7.81 14.14 15.12
N LYS A 277 8.64 13.63 14.23
CA LYS A 277 8.19 12.91 13.03
C LYS A 277 7.71 11.51 13.36
N GLN A 278 8.35 10.87 14.35
CA GLN A 278 7.90 9.59 14.87
C GLN A 278 6.52 9.71 15.52
N ARG A 279 6.27 10.83 16.20
CA ARG A 279 4.98 11.09 16.86
C ARG A 279 3.82 11.21 15.87
N ILE A 280 3.98 12.03 14.82
CA ILE A 280 2.93 12.19 13.79
C ILE A 280 2.71 10.88 13.02
N SER A 281 3.78 10.17 12.68
CA SER A 281 3.69 8.87 12.02
C SER A 281 2.88 7.88 12.85
N ARG A 282 3.16 7.73 14.15
CA ARG A 282 2.41 6.85 15.05
C ARG A 282 0.93 7.25 15.19
N ALA A 283 0.65 8.53 15.42
CA ALA A 283 -0.73 9.03 15.55
C ALA A 283 -1.57 8.75 14.30
N ILE A 284 -0.98 8.92 13.11
CA ILE A 284 -1.59 8.59 11.84
C ILE A 284 -1.81 7.07 11.72
N VAL A 285 -0.79 6.25 11.95
CA VAL A 285 -0.88 4.78 11.89
C VAL A 285 -2.03 4.26 12.73
N GLU A 286 -2.14 4.71 13.98
CA GLU A 286 -3.12 4.19 14.93
C GLU A 286 -4.52 4.75 14.68
N GLY A 287 -4.64 6.03 14.27
CA GLY A 287 -5.91 6.65 13.89
C GLY A 287 -6.53 6.06 12.61
N PHE A 288 -5.71 5.71 11.61
CA PHE A 288 -6.18 5.16 10.34
C PHE A 288 -6.37 3.63 10.34
N SER A 289 -5.67 2.91 11.22
CA SER A 289 -5.69 1.43 11.20
C SER A 289 -6.97 0.78 11.73
N HIS A 290 -7.84 1.52 12.42
CA HIS A 290 -8.94 0.93 13.21
C HIS A 290 -10.32 1.51 12.95
N SER A 291 -10.47 2.43 12.01
CA SER A 291 -11.56 3.38 12.10
C SER A 291 -12.83 3.03 11.31
N LEU A 292 -12.80 2.10 10.36
CA LEU A 292 -13.93 1.94 9.41
C LEU A 292 -14.26 0.47 9.07
N PRO A 293 -14.94 -0.27 9.98
CA PRO A 293 -15.17 -1.71 9.86
C PRO A 293 -16.03 -2.12 8.65
N PHE A 294 -16.93 -1.26 8.17
CA PHE A 294 -17.79 -1.52 7.01
C PHE A 294 -17.03 -1.53 5.68
N ILE A 295 -15.85 -0.90 5.62
CA ILE A 295 -15.15 -0.70 4.36
C ILE A 295 -14.71 -2.01 3.72
N LYS A 296 -14.35 -3.03 4.49
CA LYS A 296 -13.94 -4.32 3.90
C LYS A 296 -15.05 -5.05 3.16
N GLY A 297 -16.32 -4.90 3.55
CA GLY A 297 -17.42 -5.53 2.81
C GLY A 297 -18.03 -4.65 1.73
N THR A 298 -17.69 -3.36 1.66
CA THR A 298 -18.07 -2.51 0.53
C THR A 298 -17.22 -2.85 -0.69
N LYS A 299 -17.84 -2.98 -1.87
CA LYS A 299 -17.11 -3.14 -3.13
C LYS A 299 -16.25 -1.91 -3.38
N LEU A 300 -14.96 -2.12 -3.71
CA LEU A 300 -14.01 -1.03 -4.01
C LEU A 300 -14.54 -0.08 -5.09
N SER A 301 -15.22 -0.61 -6.11
CA SER A 301 -15.86 0.17 -7.17
C SER A 301 -16.93 1.14 -6.65
N SER A 302 -17.66 0.76 -5.61
CA SER A 302 -18.69 1.62 -5.01
C SER A 302 -18.07 2.78 -4.24
N ILE A 303 -16.98 2.52 -3.50
CA ILE A 303 -16.24 3.56 -2.78
C ILE A 303 -15.61 4.53 -3.77
N LEU A 304 -15.00 4.00 -4.85
CA LEU A 304 -14.42 4.80 -5.93
C LEU A 304 -15.47 5.70 -6.60
N LYS A 305 -16.65 5.15 -6.91
CA LYS A 305 -17.77 5.90 -7.47
C LYS A 305 -18.19 7.04 -6.54
N LEU A 306 -18.41 6.74 -5.25
CA LEU A 306 -18.75 7.75 -4.24
C LEU A 306 -17.69 8.85 -4.14
N ARG A 307 -16.41 8.50 -4.18
CA ARG A 307 -15.33 9.50 -4.16
C ARG A 307 -15.40 10.46 -5.34
N ILE A 308 -15.74 9.96 -6.52
CA ILE A 308 -15.84 10.77 -7.73
C ILE A 308 -17.10 11.65 -7.68
N GLU A 309 -18.24 11.08 -7.25
CA GLU A 309 -19.53 11.77 -7.23
C GLU A 309 -19.66 12.78 -6.08
N GLU A 310 -19.08 12.48 -4.91
CA GLU A 310 -19.21 13.27 -3.67
C GLU A 310 -17.86 13.91 -3.28
N GLY A 311 -17.10 14.40 -4.28
CA GLY A 311 -15.74 14.89 -4.10
C GLY A 311 -15.60 16.04 -3.11
N GLU A 312 -16.56 16.96 -3.06
CA GLU A 312 -16.55 18.08 -2.09
C GLU A 312 -16.75 17.59 -0.65
N ALA A 313 -17.72 16.70 -0.43
CA ALA A 313 -17.96 16.11 0.88
C ALA A 313 -16.77 15.26 1.35
N PHE A 314 -16.08 14.60 0.42
CA PHE A 314 -14.83 13.91 0.70
C PHE A 314 -13.74 14.87 1.22
N GLN A 315 -13.59 16.05 0.60
CA GLN A 315 -12.61 17.05 1.05
C GLN A 315 -12.93 17.53 2.47
N VAL A 316 -14.21 17.86 2.73
CA VAL A 316 -14.65 18.27 4.08
C VAL A 316 -14.36 17.19 5.13
N TYR A 317 -14.66 15.93 4.82
CA TYR A 317 -14.33 14.79 5.68
C TYR A 317 -12.83 14.70 5.96
N ARG A 318 -12.01 14.80 4.92
CA ARG A 318 -10.56 14.67 5.04
C ARG A 318 -9.93 15.81 5.82
N ASP A 319 -10.42 17.04 5.63
CA ASP A 319 -9.95 18.22 6.35
C ASP A 319 -10.33 18.14 7.84
N ALA A 320 -11.55 17.72 8.15
CA ALA A 320 -12.01 17.48 9.53
C ALA A 320 -11.17 16.39 10.22
N LEU A 321 -10.84 15.32 9.49
CA LEU A 321 -9.98 14.24 9.95
C LEU A 321 -8.57 14.75 10.25
N TRP A 322 -8.01 15.54 9.34
CA TRP A 322 -6.68 16.12 9.51
C TRP A 322 -6.62 17.10 10.69
N SER A 323 -7.60 17.99 10.82
CA SER A 323 -7.68 18.93 11.95
C SER A 323 -7.68 18.17 13.26
N SER A 324 -8.54 17.14 13.34
CA SER A 324 -8.66 16.29 14.53
C SER A 324 -7.35 15.59 14.88
N LEU A 325 -6.60 15.08 13.90
CA LEU A 325 -5.31 14.42 14.15
C LEU A 325 -4.22 15.43 14.57
N SER A 326 -4.24 16.64 14.05
CA SER A 326 -3.25 17.68 14.35
C SER A 326 -3.38 18.28 15.75
N GLU A 327 -4.58 18.24 16.33
CA GLU A 327 -4.87 18.74 17.68
C GLU A 327 -4.42 17.79 18.80
N ILE A 328 -4.14 16.52 18.47
CA ILE A 328 -3.89 15.50 19.48
C ILE A 328 -2.44 15.58 20.00
N ASN A 329 -2.32 16.01 21.25
CA ASN A 329 -1.06 16.24 21.96
C ASN A 329 -0.72 15.12 22.95
N THR A 330 -0.86 13.85 22.54
CA THR A 330 -0.56 12.69 23.38
C THR A 330 0.38 11.69 22.70
N GLU A 331 1.19 11.00 23.50
CA GLU A 331 2.04 9.88 23.11
C GLU A 331 1.31 8.52 23.23
N ASP A 332 0.09 8.52 23.78
CA ASP A 332 -0.69 7.31 24.05
C ASP A 332 -1.64 6.97 22.89
N ALA A 333 -1.28 5.89 22.18
CA ALA A 333 -2.04 5.24 21.13
C ALA A 333 -3.51 4.94 21.47
N THR A 334 -3.75 4.58 22.72
CA THR A 334 -5.07 4.17 23.23
C THR A 334 -6.01 5.37 23.29
N ILE A 335 -5.48 6.50 23.76
CA ILE A 335 -6.21 7.78 23.87
C ILE A 335 -6.50 8.35 22.48
N LEU A 336 -5.59 8.21 21.52
CA LEU A 336 -5.78 8.59 20.12
C LEU A 336 -6.91 7.79 19.45
N ARG A 337 -6.94 6.47 19.67
CA ARG A 337 -8.00 5.57 19.20
C ARG A 337 -9.35 5.92 19.79
N GLU A 338 -9.41 6.17 21.10
CA GLU A 338 -10.63 6.58 21.80
C GLU A 338 -11.11 7.94 21.28
N ALA A 339 -10.23 8.93 21.18
CA ALA A 339 -10.56 10.25 20.63
C ALA A 339 -11.09 10.18 19.19
N PHE A 340 -10.52 9.31 18.34
CA PHE A 340 -11.03 9.09 16.99
C PHE A 340 -12.43 8.46 17.02
N ASN A 341 -12.61 7.38 17.77
CA ASN A 341 -13.90 6.70 17.89
C ASN A 341 -14.96 7.64 18.47
N ASP A 342 -14.61 8.45 19.47
CA ASP A 342 -15.49 9.38 20.17
C ASP A 342 -15.82 10.63 19.35
N LYS A 343 -14.99 11.01 18.37
CA LYS A 343 -15.29 12.12 17.45
C LYS A 343 -16.01 11.66 16.18
N VAL A 344 -15.62 10.53 15.59
CA VAL A 344 -16.09 10.13 14.25
C VAL A 344 -17.36 9.27 14.34
N LEU A 345 -17.42 8.26 15.21
CA LEU A 345 -18.57 7.35 15.28
C LEU A 345 -19.84 8.04 15.79
N PRO A 346 -19.79 8.92 16.81
CA PRO A 346 -20.97 9.67 17.23
C PRO A 346 -21.53 10.57 16.16
N GLU A 347 -20.70 11.18 15.31
CA GLU A 347 -21.20 12.00 14.21
C GLU A 347 -21.87 11.13 13.13
N ILE A 348 -21.28 9.99 12.76
CA ILE A 348 -21.96 9.02 11.87
C ILE A 348 -23.30 8.56 12.48
N HIS A 349 -23.36 8.30 13.79
CA HIS A 349 -24.60 7.93 14.47
C HIS A 349 -25.61 9.09 14.54
N LYS A 350 -25.16 10.34 14.70
CA LYS A 350 -26.02 11.53 14.63
C LYS A 350 -26.59 11.69 13.23
N MET A 351 -25.81 11.40 12.18
CA MET A 351 -26.30 11.39 10.80
C MET A 351 -27.33 10.28 10.58
N ASP A 352 -27.07 9.06 11.07
CA ASP A 352 -28.06 7.97 11.06
C ASP A 352 -29.36 8.38 11.77
N LEU A 353 -29.26 9.05 12.92
CA LEU A 353 -30.41 9.57 13.66
C LEU A 353 -31.13 10.68 12.90
N LYS A 354 -30.42 11.64 12.29
CA LYS A 354 -31.02 12.70 11.44
C LYS A 354 -31.74 12.09 10.23
N VAL A 355 -31.19 11.04 9.62
CA VAL A 355 -31.83 10.32 8.50
C VAL A 355 -32.99 9.46 8.98
N LYS A 356 -32.88 8.79 10.12
CA LYS A 356 -33.96 7.98 10.73
C LYS A 356 -35.13 8.83 11.21
N HIS A 357 -34.85 10.01 11.77
CA HIS A 357 -35.87 10.97 12.19
C HIS A 357 -36.56 11.64 10.99
N SER A 358 -35.85 11.86 9.87
CA SER A 358 -36.45 12.35 8.63
C SER A 358 -37.18 11.26 7.83
N LYS A 359 -36.77 9.99 7.93
CA LYS A 359 -37.40 8.83 7.26
C LYS A 359 -38.19 7.94 8.23
N LYS A 360 -39.14 8.51 8.98
CA LYS A 360 -40.05 7.73 9.87
C LYS A 360 -40.97 6.72 9.15
N LEU A 361 -40.79 6.48 7.85
CA LEU A 361 -41.59 5.57 7.03
C LEU A 361 -40.80 4.45 6.32
N LEU A 362 -39.50 4.27 6.57
CA LEU A 362 -38.75 3.12 6.01
C LEU A 362 -38.07 2.33 7.13
N ARG A 363 -38.89 1.55 7.83
CA ARG A 363 -38.47 0.56 8.82
C ARG A 363 -38.30 -0.77 8.06
N ASP A 364 -37.07 -1.27 7.99
CA ASP A 364 -36.72 -2.71 8.13
C ASP A 364 -35.37 -3.17 7.51
N SER A 365 -34.52 -2.30 6.93
CA SER A 365 -33.29 -2.79 6.25
C SER A 365 -31.98 -2.82 7.06
N ILE A 366 -31.92 -2.36 8.31
CA ILE A 366 -30.64 -2.31 9.06
C ILE A 366 -30.57 -3.42 10.11
N ARG A 367 -30.37 -4.67 9.64
CA ARG A 367 -29.78 -5.76 10.44
C ARG A 367 -28.56 -6.27 9.69
N SER A 368 -27.44 -5.57 9.83
CA SER A 368 -26.15 -6.01 9.30
C SER A 368 -25.22 -6.39 10.45
N ASN A 369 -24.89 -7.68 10.53
CA ASN A 369 -23.84 -8.22 11.38
C ASN A 369 -22.48 -7.70 10.88
N ILE A 370 -21.84 -6.85 11.68
CA ILE A 370 -20.50 -6.31 11.41
C ILE A 370 -19.48 -7.46 11.54
N ILE A 371 -18.98 -7.96 10.41
CA ILE A 371 -17.87 -8.90 10.37
C ILE A 371 -16.57 -8.08 10.30
N PHE A 372 -15.79 -8.17 11.37
CA PHE A 372 -14.50 -7.50 11.53
C PHE A 372 -13.47 -8.04 10.56
N GLY A 373 -12.80 -7.15 9.83
CA GLY A 373 -11.53 -7.50 9.21
C GLY A 373 -10.52 -6.38 9.42
N ALA A 374 -9.51 -6.66 10.24
CA ALA A 374 -8.36 -5.79 10.43
C ALA A 374 -7.41 -5.89 9.23
N GLY A 375 -6.98 -4.76 8.70
CA GLY A 375 -5.85 -4.63 7.79
C GLY A 375 -5.17 -3.32 8.17
N VAL A 376 -4.17 -3.41 9.04
CA VAL A 376 -3.45 -2.23 9.56
C VAL A 376 -2.58 -1.72 8.41
N ILE A 377 -2.90 -0.50 7.94
CA ILE A 377 -2.09 0.22 6.96
C ILE A 377 -1.43 1.37 7.72
N THR A 378 -0.12 1.43 7.59
CA THR A 378 0.75 2.25 8.43
C THR A 378 1.42 3.31 7.57
N ILE A 379 1.33 4.59 7.97
CA ILE A 379 2.00 5.69 7.26
C ILE A 379 3.31 6.04 7.98
N GLY A 380 4.43 5.91 7.26
CA GLY A 380 5.75 6.40 7.67
C GLY A 380 6.04 7.78 7.10
N LEU A 381 6.44 8.75 7.93
CA LEU A 381 6.91 10.05 7.44
C LEU A 381 8.43 10.06 7.35
N ALA A 382 9.01 9.98 6.15
CA ALA A 382 10.46 10.05 5.97
C ALA A 382 10.89 11.13 4.95
N SER A 383 11.05 12.33 5.52
CA SER A 383 11.75 13.58 5.12
C SER A 383 11.68 14.18 3.71
N GLY A 384 11.29 15.47 3.67
CA GLY A 384 11.77 16.47 2.71
C GLY A 384 10.93 17.76 2.59
N PHE A 385 10.95 18.63 3.62
CA PHE A 385 10.21 19.91 3.81
C PHE A 385 8.76 19.78 4.31
N LEU A 386 8.56 20.01 5.60
CA LEU A 386 7.37 20.74 6.07
C LEU A 386 7.82 22.19 6.28
N PRO A 387 7.03 23.20 5.86
CA PRO A 387 7.31 24.58 6.24
C PRO A 387 7.45 24.69 7.76
N SER A 388 8.39 25.51 8.23
CA SER A 388 8.61 25.82 9.65
C SER A 388 7.42 26.53 10.32
N ASP A 389 6.40 26.90 9.55
CA ASP A 389 5.28 27.71 9.99
C ASP A 389 3.98 26.88 10.00
N VAL A 390 3.94 25.83 10.84
CA VAL A 390 2.69 25.11 11.14
C VAL A 390 1.66 26.03 11.83
N GLY A 391 2.12 27.12 12.45
CA GLY A 391 1.28 28.09 13.16
C GLY A 391 0.60 29.18 12.32
N LYS A 392 0.74 29.21 10.98
CA LYS A 392 0.19 30.32 10.15
C LYS A 392 -0.85 29.91 9.10
N ILE A 393 -1.19 28.63 8.96
CA ILE A 393 -2.16 28.17 7.94
C ILE A 393 -3.59 28.14 8.50
N ILE A 394 -4.00 29.22 9.18
CA ILE A 394 -5.40 29.46 9.59
C ILE A 394 -6.00 30.72 8.93
N ALA A 395 -5.26 31.39 8.04
CA ALA A 395 -5.69 32.69 7.50
C ALA A 395 -6.28 32.69 6.06
N SER A 396 -6.46 31.56 5.38
CA SER A 396 -6.93 31.57 3.97
C SER A 396 -8.36 31.05 3.72
N LEU A 397 -9.15 30.79 4.77
CA LEU A 397 -10.58 30.49 4.63
C LEU A 397 -11.43 31.77 4.80
N GLY A 398 -11.17 32.76 3.94
CA GLY A 398 -11.89 34.03 3.91
C GLY A 398 -12.26 34.45 2.48
N GLY A 399 -13.47 34.09 2.03
CA GLY A 399 -14.23 34.68 0.91
C GLY A 399 -13.79 34.27 -0.51
N LEU A 400 -14.63 34.20 -1.56
CA LEU A 400 -16.06 34.44 -1.78
C LEU A 400 -16.43 33.84 -3.16
N GLN A 401 -17.70 33.40 -3.29
CA GLN A 401 -18.63 33.47 -4.44
C GLN A 401 -18.10 33.41 -5.90
N PHE A 402 -18.54 32.38 -6.65
CA PHE A 402 -19.24 32.51 -7.95
C PHE A 402 -20.16 31.29 -8.21
N GLY A 403 -21.43 31.56 -8.53
CA GLY A 403 -22.46 30.60 -8.98
C GLY A 403 -22.48 30.38 -10.50
N ILE A 404 -23.42 29.73 -11.19
CA ILE A 404 -24.74 29.09 -10.93
C ILE A 404 -25.14 28.37 -12.26
N ASP A 405 -26.01 27.33 -12.22
CA ASP A 405 -26.96 26.86 -13.28
C ASP A 405 -27.03 25.37 -13.71
N ALA A 406 -26.30 24.43 -13.10
CA ALA A 406 -26.36 23.01 -13.54
C ALA A 406 -27.25 22.04 -12.72
N LEU A 407 -28.08 22.49 -11.75
CA LEU A 407 -28.86 21.56 -10.90
C LEU A 407 -30.32 21.96 -10.63
N LYS A 408 -30.92 22.82 -11.45
CA LYS A 408 -32.38 22.99 -11.45
C LYS A 408 -33.00 21.89 -12.33
N ASN A 409 -33.45 20.80 -11.68
CA ASN A 409 -34.40 19.77 -12.16
C ASN A 409 -33.98 18.29 -11.94
N LEU A 410 -33.54 17.93 -10.73
CA LEU A 410 -33.60 16.54 -10.20
C LEU A 410 -34.35 16.54 -8.86
N ASN A 411 -35.51 17.19 -8.86
CA ASN A 411 -36.08 17.83 -7.69
C ASN A 411 -37.03 16.92 -6.89
N GLU A 412 -36.86 17.00 -5.57
CA GLU A 412 -37.91 17.08 -4.55
C GLU A 412 -38.54 15.83 -3.92
N LEU A 413 -38.35 14.61 -4.42
CA LEU A 413 -38.96 13.41 -3.78
C LEU A 413 -37.98 12.38 -3.18
N LEU A 414 -36.67 12.55 -3.34
CA LEU A 414 -35.63 11.61 -2.86
C LEU A 414 -34.62 12.23 -1.88
N LYS A 415 -34.84 13.46 -1.43
CA LYS A 415 -33.82 14.28 -0.76
C LYS A 415 -33.51 13.78 0.66
N GLU A 416 -32.27 13.32 0.85
CA GLU A 416 -31.61 13.33 2.16
C GLU A 416 -31.66 14.77 2.73
N PRO A 417 -31.96 14.95 4.03
CA PRO A 417 -32.13 16.30 4.58
C PRO A 417 -30.85 17.13 4.39
N PRO A 418 -30.96 18.43 4.05
CA PRO A 418 -29.80 19.31 3.84
C PRO A 418 -28.79 19.27 5.00
N SER A 419 -29.29 19.19 6.23
CA SER A 419 -28.51 19.09 7.47
C SER A 419 -27.64 17.83 7.64
N VAL A 420 -27.81 16.83 6.75
CA VAL A 420 -26.98 15.61 6.67
C VAL A 420 -25.91 15.78 5.60
N LYS A 421 -26.22 16.47 4.49
CA LYS A 421 -25.22 16.77 3.44
C LYS A 421 -24.17 17.77 3.88
N GLU A 422 -24.53 18.69 4.76
CA GLU A 422 -23.63 19.71 5.32
C GLU A 422 -22.73 19.17 6.45
N ASP A 423 -22.93 17.92 6.87
CA ASP A 423 -22.17 17.32 7.96
C ASP A 423 -20.78 16.87 7.47
N GLN A 424 -19.75 17.16 8.27
CA GLN A 424 -18.35 16.88 7.90
C GLN A 424 -18.05 15.38 7.71
N TYR A 425 -18.91 14.49 8.20
CA TYR A 425 -18.76 13.03 8.01
C TYR A 425 -19.70 12.45 6.96
N TYR A 426 -20.37 13.28 6.15
CA TYR A 426 -21.32 12.84 5.12
C TYR A 426 -20.74 11.82 4.14
N PHE A 427 -19.52 12.07 3.64
CA PHE A 427 -18.85 11.12 2.75
C PHE A 427 -18.75 9.72 3.39
N LEU A 428 -18.36 9.67 4.65
CA LEU A 428 -18.17 8.42 5.39
C LEU A 428 -19.49 7.69 5.67
N TRP A 429 -20.54 8.45 5.95
CA TRP A 429 -21.89 7.95 6.08
C TRP A 429 -22.42 7.32 4.78
N LYS A 430 -22.17 7.93 3.62
CA LYS A 430 -22.53 7.35 2.31
C LYS A 430 -21.79 6.05 2.01
N VAL A 431 -20.50 5.95 2.38
CA VAL A 431 -19.73 4.71 2.25
C VAL A 431 -20.35 3.58 3.10
N LYS A 432 -20.87 3.89 4.29
CA LYS A 432 -21.59 2.96 5.16
C LYS A 432 -22.96 2.56 4.60
N GLU A 433 -23.71 3.47 4.00
CA GLU A 433 -24.98 3.13 3.32
C GLU A 433 -24.75 2.20 2.12
N ALA A 434 -23.69 2.42 1.35
CA ALA A 434 -23.30 1.56 0.23
C ALA A 434 -22.84 0.15 0.67
N PHE A 435 -22.55 -0.06 1.95
CA PHE A 435 -22.29 -1.38 2.53
C PHE A 435 -23.59 -2.12 2.92
N SER A 436 -24.65 -1.37 3.27
CA SER A 436 -25.90 -1.93 3.78
C SER A 436 -26.89 -2.34 2.67
N ASN A 437 -26.56 -2.03 1.41
CA ASN A 437 -27.24 -2.46 0.19
C ASN A 437 -26.42 -3.55 -0.52
#